data_AF-I3TE43-F1
#
_entry.id   AF-I3TE43-F1
#
_cell.length_a   1.000
_cell.length_b   1.000
_cell.length_c   1.000
_cell.angle_alpha   90.00
_cell.angle_beta   90.00
_cell.angle_gamma   90.00
#
_symmetry.space_group_name_H-M   'P 1'
#
loop_
_entity.id
_entity.type
_entity.pdbx_description
1 polymer ?
#
loop_
_entity_poly.entity_id
_entity_poly.type
_entity_poly.pdbx_seq_one_letter_code
_entity_poly.pdbx_strand_id
1 'polypeptide(L)'
;MASLLGRLVDWARSRSPWMIHYCAACGAVEFPPLVMSPLDWERYGYMPVPSPRQADFVAGMGYLTRKTVKLMINLFRQTPNPKFVVAGCNCTATGGLYWDSYATYKRLDDFFTVSGWVPGCMPMPDDWTALITDLRRQIYEGLKGDKLKDAEEFIARVEEGERRWREEYFAKPQPPVNYAFKETYPECEEMYERAKLCVTSVRRERLKTALSELKEKGFVLLSNIDAVDYPKNGVIELYYFVENKDDSSQVALKTFVPRSEPEIESVHDLYPNALFIEREVYEMMGVVFKGHPELRKWILDGNWEGPPPLRKDVDTATYVVKTFYGGDKYGR
;
A
#
# COMPACT_ATOMS: atom_id res chain seq x y z
N MET A 1 -33.08 21.29 -33.22
CA MET A 1 -33.61 19.94 -32.91
C MET A 1 -32.54 18.93 -33.28
N ALA A 2 -32.14 18.04 -32.36
CA ALA A 2 -31.24 16.95 -32.70
C ALA A 2 -31.84 16.16 -33.87
N SER A 3 -31.03 15.82 -34.88
CA SER A 3 -31.46 14.99 -36.00
C SER A 3 -31.99 13.65 -35.47
N LEU A 4 -32.92 13.01 -36.19
CA LEU A 4 -33.40 11.66 -35.86
C LEU A 4 -32.23 10.68 -35.63
N LEU A 5 -31.16 10.84 -36.44
CA LEU A 5 -29.92 10.09 -36.33
C LEU A 5 -29.19 10.34 -35.00
N GLY A 6 -29.10 11.60 -34.55
CA GLY A 6 -28.49 11.93 -33.26
C GLY A 6 -29.22 11.27 -32.09
N ARG A 7 -30.55 11.34 -32.08
CA ARG A 7 -31.37 10.66 -31.05
C ARG A 7 -31.18 9.14 -31.04
N LEU A 8 -31.03 8.52 -32.22
CA LEU A 8 -30.76 7.09 -32.32
C LEU A 8 -29.37 6.74 -31.75
N VAL A 9 -28.35 7.56 -32.02
CA VAL A 9 -27.00 7.37 -31.49
C VAL A 9 -26.99 7.51 -29.97
N ASP A 10 -27.64 8.52 -29.42
CA ASP A 10 -27.70 8.74 -27.97
C ASP A 10 -28.56 7.68 -27.27
N TRP A 11 -29.60 7.18 -27.93
CA TRP A 11 -30.33 5.98 -27.50
C TRP A 11 -29.41 4.75 -27.43
N ALA A 12 -28.62 4.48 -28.47
CA ALA A 12 -27.71 3.34 -28.48
C ALA A 12 -26.66 3.44 -27.36
N ARG A 13 -26.05 4.62 -27.17
CA ARG A 13 -25.07 4.89 -26.11
C ARG A 13 -25.64 4.72 -24.71
N SER A 14 -26.84 5.24 -24.45
CA SER A 14 -27.51 5.09 -23.15
C SER A 14 -27.90 3.65 -22.82
N ARG A 15 -27.99 2.76 -23.82
CA ARG A 15 -28.37 1.36 -23.65
C ARG A 15 -27.19 0.41 -23.59
N SER A 16 -25.95 0.86 -23.83
CA SER A 16 -24.77 -0.01 -23.78
C SER A 16 -23.58 0.64 -23.06
N PRO A 17 -23.65 0.86 -21.74
CA PRO A 17 -22.54 1.44 -20.99
C PRO A 17 -21.45 0.39 -20.71
N TRP A 18 -20.40 0.34 -21.55
CA TRP A 18 -19.25 -0.55 -21.30
C TRP A 18 -18.23 0.15 -20.42
N MET A 19 -17.78 -0.53 -19.35
CA MET A 19 -16.95 0.10 -18.33
C MET A 19 -15.64 -0.63 -18.12
N ILE A 20 -14.57 0.15 -18.03
CA ILE A 20 -13.29 -0.30 -17.49
C ILE A 20 -13.16 0.16 -16.05
N HIS A 21 -12.73 -0.76 -15.19
CA HIS A 21 -12.58 -0.54 -13.76
C HIS A 21 -11.13 -0.25 -13.43
N TYR A 22 -10.88 0.93 -12.89
CA TYR A 22 -9.62 1.22 -12.23
C TYR A 22 -9.73 0.85 -10.74
N CYS A 23 -9.41 -0.40 -10.43
CA CYS A 23 -9.50 -0.98 -9.08
C CYS A 23 -8.21 -0.77 -8.28
N ALA A 24 -8.15 0.29 -7.48
CA ALA A 24 -6.96 0.60 -6.66
C ALA A 24 -7.08 0.17 -5.19
N ALA A 25 -8.29 -0.04 -4.67
CA ALA A 25 -8.52 -0.35 -3.26
C ALA A 25 -9.83 -1.13 -3.01
N CYS A 26 -10.29 -1.15 -1.76
CA CYS A 26 -11.50 -1.85 -1.30
C CYS A 26 -12.78 -1.50 -2.07
N GLY A 27 -12.88 -0.31 -2.67
CA GLY A 27 -14.05 0.06 -3.48
C GLY A 27 -14.31 -0.87 -4.67
N ALA A 28 -13.30 -1.64 -5.11
CA ALA A 28 -13.45 -2.62 -6.18
C ALA A 28 -14.22 -3.89 -5.75
N VAL A 29 -14.30 -4.19 -4.45
CA VAL A 29 -14.96 -5.41 -3.93
C VAL A 29 -16.47 -5.36 -4.14
N GLU A 30 -17.05 -4.17 -4.27
CA GLU A 30 -18.49 -3.98 -4.52
C GLU A 30 -18.86 -4.12 -5.98
N PHE A 31 -17.88 -4.29 -6.87
CA PHE A 31 -18.14 -4.41 -8.29
C PHE A 31 -18.59 -5.82 -8.74
N PRO A 32 -17.96 -6.93 -8.29
CA PRO A 32 -18.44 -8.27 -8.60
C PRO A 32 -19.92 -8.51 -8.25
N PRO A 33 -20.45 -8.08 -7.08
CA PRO A 33 -21.88 -8.21 -6.78
C PRO A 33 -22.83 -7.56 -7.81
N LEU A 34 -22.40 -6.50 -8.51
CA LEU A 34 -23.20 -5.83 -9.54
C LEU A 34 -23.44 -6.70 -10.77
N VAL A 35 -22.44 -7.52 -11.13
CA VAL A 35 -22.50 -8.42 -12.30
C VAL A 35 -23.00 -9.82 -11.95
N MET A 36 -23.17 -10.11 -10.65
CA MET A 36 -23.70 -11.39 -10.19
C MET A 36 -25.23 -11.41 -10.23
N SER A 37 -25.79 -12.61 -10.01
CA SER A 37 -27.23 -12.90 -10.07
C SER A 37 -28.15 -11.92 -9.34
N PRO A 38 -27.80 -11.33 -8.18
CA PRO A 38 -28.73 -10.46 -7.45
C PRO A 38 -29.10 -9.17 -8.21
N LEU A 39 -28.14 -8.53 -8.87
CA LEU A 39 -28.34 -7.24 -9.55
C LEU A 39 -28.28 -7.32 -11.07
N ASP A 40 -27.53 -8.28 -11.62
CA ASP A 40 -27.41 -8.56 -13.05
C ASP A 40 -27.34 -7.29 -13.91
N TRP A 41 -26.23 -6.56 -13.79
CA TRP A 41 -26.02 -5.34 -14.56
C TRP A 41 -26.04 -5.53 -16.08
N GLU A 42 -25.83 -6.75 -16.57
CA GLU A 42 -25.94 -7.05 -18.00
C GLU A 42 -27.34 -6.74 -18.54
N ARG A 43 -28.39 -6.86 -17.72
CA ARG A 43 -29.77 -6.44 -18.06
C ARG A 43 -29.86 -4.96 -18.43
N TYR A 44 -29.02 -4.12 -17.86
CA TYR A 44 -28.96 -2.69 -18.17
C TYR A 44 -28.08 -2.36 -19.38
N GLY A 45 -27.51 -3.39 -20.03
CA GLY A 45 -26.60 -3.30 -21.16
C GLY A 45 -25.16 -2.98 -20.76
N TYR A 46 -24.88 -3.06 -19.45
CA TYR A 46 -23.56 -2.86 -18.90
C TYR A 46 -22.68 -4.09 -19.16
N MET A 47 -21.41 -3.85 -19.51
CA MET A 47 -20.43 -4.92 -19.67
C MET A 47 -19.08 -4.50 -19.08
N PRO A 48 -18.45 -5.32 -18.23
CA PRO A 48 -17.08 -5.08 -17.81
C PRO A 48 -16.13 -5.44 -18.94
N VAL A 49 -15.32 -4.47 -19.39
CA VAL A 49 -14.36 -4.71 -20.48
C VAL A 49 -12.92 -4.72 -19.96
N PRO A 50 -12.08 -5.67 -20.42
CA PRO A 50 -10.69 -5.76 -20.00
C PRO A 50 -9.80 -4.72 -20.68
N SER A 51 -10.21 -4.19 -21.85
CA SER A 51 -9.43 -3.24 -22.64
C SER A 51 -10.04 -1.83 -22.57
N PRO A 52 -9.24 -0.78 -22.29
CA PRO A 52 -9.73 0.60 -22.30
C PRO A 52 -10.25 1.02 -23.68
N ARG A 53 -9.77 0.40 -24.76
CA ARG A 53 -10.16 0.72 -26.14
C ARG A 53 -11.59 0.30 -26.49
N GLN A 54 -12.17 -0.59 -25.69
CA GLN A 54 -13.56 -1.04 -25.82
C GLN A 54 -14.48 -0.32 -24.83
N ALA A 55 -13.93 0.41 -23.85
CA ALA A 55 -14.74 1.05 -22.83
C ALA A 55 -15.33 2.38 -23.33
N ASP A 56 -16.48 2.73 -22.77
CA ASP A 56 -17.05 4.07 -22.83
C ASP A 56 -16.96 4.76 -21.46
N PHE A 57 -17.03 3.98 -20.38
CA PHE A 57 -16.94 4.48 -19.00
C PHE A 57 -15.60 4.08 -18.36
N VAL A 58 -14.98 5.02 -17.65
CA VAL A 58 -13.80 4.80 -16.84
C VAL A 58 -14.18 5.02 -15.38
N ALA A 59 -14.28 3.94 -14.60
CA ALA A 59 -14.60 4.03 -13.18
C ALA A 59 -13.33 4.07 -12.33
N GLY A 60 -13.13 5.16 -11.59
CA GLY A 60 -12.11 5.24 -10.54
C GLY A 60 -12.64 4.66 -9.24
N MET A 61 -12.06 3.55 -8.78
CA MET A 61 -12.49 2.89 -7.55
C MET A 61 -11.33 2.71 -6.57
N GLY A 62 -11.43 3.38 -5.43
CA GLY A 62 -10.41 3.35 -4.38
C GLY A 62 -9.60 4.64 -4.29
N TYR A 63 -8.51 4.62 -3.54
CA TYR A 63 -7.66 5.80 -3.39
C TYR A 63 -6.80 6.03 -4.64
N LEU A 64 -6.53 7.29 -4.96
CA LEU A 64 -5.63 7.68 -6.04
C LEU A 64 -4.29 8.04 -5.43
N THR A 65 -3.30 7.17 -5.56
CA THR A 65 -1.92 7.53 -5.22
C THR A 65 -1.26 8.38 -6.31
N ARG A 66 -0.15 9.01 -5.94
CA ARG A 66 0.70 9.75 -6.88
C ARG A 66 1.19 8.92 -8.07
N LYS A 67 1.45 7.62 -7.85
CA LYS A 67 1.87 6.70 -8.91
C LYS A 67 0.71 6.26 -9.80
N THR A 68 -0.43 5.95 -9.18
CA THR A 68 -1.57 5.34 -9.86
C THR A 68 -2.34 6.30 -10.74
N VAL A 69 -2.34 7.61 -10.44
CA VAL A 69 -3.06 8.59 -11.28
C VAL A 69 -2.56 8.60 -12.73
N LYS A 70 -1.25 8.39 -12.94
CA LYS A 70 -0.65 8.33 -14.29
C LYS A 70 -1.21 7.17 -15.10
N LEU A 71 -1.45 6.03 -14.44
CA LEU A 71 -2.07 4.87 -15.06
C LEU A 71 -3.52 5.17 -15.46
N MET A 72 -4.29 5.82 -14.58
CA MET A 72 -5.67 6.20 -14.87
C MET A 72 -5.77 7.21 -16.02
N ILE A 73 -4.84 8.17 -16.11
CA ILE A 73 -4.76 9.11 -17.24
C ILE A 73 -4.46 8.35 -18.55
N ASN A 74 -3.55 7.38 -18.51
CA ASN A 74 -3.25 6.56 -19.68
C ASN A 74 -4.45 5.69 -20.10
N LEU A 75 -5.21 5.14 -19.15
CA LEU A 75 -6.45 4.41 -19.45
C LEU A 75 -7.44 5.34 -20.16
N PHE A 76 -7.70 6.52 -19.57
CA PHE A 76 -8.62 7.50 -20.14
C PHE A 76 -8.20 7.99 -21.53
N ARG A 77 -6.89 8.13 -21.80
CA ARG A 77 -6.35 8.47 -23.12
C ARG A 77 -6.59 7.39 -24.17
N GLN A 78 -6.50 6.12 -23.75
CA GLN A 78 -6.71 4.98 -24.63
C GLN A 78 -8.20 4.70 -24.90
N THR A 79 -9.09 5.26 -24.07
CA THR A 79 -10.54 5.15 -24.22
C THR A 79 -11.06 6.05 -25.36
N PRO A 80 -11.84 5.50 -26.30
CA PRO A 80 -12.44 6.25 -27.40
C PRO A 80 -13.42 7.32 -26.90
N ASN A 81 -13.77 8.28 -27.77
CA ASN A 81 -14.79 9.28 -27.47
C ASN A 81 -16.16 8.84 -28.04
N PRO A 82 -17.28 9.12 -27.35
CA PRO A 82 -17.41 9.83 -26.08
C PRO A 82 -17.11 8.92 -24.87
N LYS A 83 -16.38 9.45 -23.89
CA LYS A 83 -16.04 8.73 -22.66
C LYS A 83 -16.57 9.43 -21.43
N PHE A 84 -16.87 8.68 -20.37
CA PHE A 84 -17.42 9.21 -19.13
C PHE A 84 -16.63 8.70 -17.93
N VAL A 85 -16.31 9.56 -16.97
CA VAL A 85 -15.59 9.20 -15.75
C VAL A 85 -16.56 9.12 -14.59
N VAL A 86 -16.53 7.98 -13.89
CA VAL A 86 -17.30 7.78 -12.68
C VAL A 86 -16.36 7.62 -11.51
N ALA A 87 -16.63 8.37 -10.44
CA ALA A 87 -15.88 8.30 -9.20
C ALA A 87 -16.65 7.45 -8.18
N GLY A 88 -16.13 6.27 -7.88
CA GLY A 88 -16.65 5.40 -6.85
C GLY A 88 -15.89 5.57 -5.54
N CYS A 89 -16.63 5.56 -4.43
CA CYS A 89 -16.12 5.65 -3.06
C CYS A 89 -15.65 7.05 -2.64
N ASN A 90 -15.73 7.31 -1.34
CA ASN A 90 -15.28 8.56 -0.72
C ASN A 90 -13.80 8.87 -0.99
N CYS A 91 -12.98 7.83 -1.22
CA CYS A 91 -11.56 8.01 -1.52
C CYS A 91 -11.29 8.75 -2.84
N THR A 92 -12.14 8.58 -3.87
CA THR A 92 -12.02 9.32 -5.13
C THR A 92 -12.73 10.67 -5.09
N ALA A 93 -13.75 10.80 -4.24
CA ALA A 93 -14.55 12.01 -4.06
C ALA A 93 -13.86 13.09 -3.24
N THR A 94 -13.37 12.72 -2.06
CA THR A 94 -12.88 13.68 -1.06
C THR A 94 -11.64 13.15 -0.35
N GLY A 95 -10.93 12.17 -0.92
CA GLY A 95 -9.79 11.50 -0.29
C GLY A 95 -10.20 10.53 0.83
N GLY A 96 -11.42 10.64 1.34
CA GLY A 96 -12.00 9.75 2.35
C GLY A 96 -11.10 9.59 3.56
N LEU A 97 -10.87 8.33 3.96
CA LEU A 97 -9.98 7.96 5.06
C LEU A 97 -8.53 8.48 4.84
N TYR A 98 -8.11 8.65 3.59
CA TYR A 98 -6.77 9.06 3.23
C TYR A 98 -6.68 10.58 2.98
N TRP A 99 -7.62 11.39 3.49
CA TRP A 99 -7.59 12.83 3.28
C TRP A 99 -6.29 13.49 3.74
N ASP A 100 -5.68 13.02 4.83
CA ASP A 100 -4.43 13.58 5.36
C ASP A 100 -3.15 12.87 4.87
N SER A 101 -3.29 11.86 4.00
CA SER A 101 -2.12 11.13 3.51
C SER A 101 -1.31 11.94 2.50
N TYR A 102 0.01 11.96 2.64
CA TYR A 102 0.92 12.60 1.69
C TYR A 102 0.97 11.90 0.32
N ALA A 103 0.65 10.60 0.28
CA ALA A 103 0.82 9.75 -0.89
C ALA A 103 -0.41 9.74 -1.82
N THR A 104 -1.54 10.29 -1.38
CA THR A 104 -2.81 10.22 -2.10
C THR A 104 -3.30 11.59 -2.58
N TYR A 105 -3.82 11.62 -3.79
CA TYR A 105 -4.67 12.68 -4.30
C TYR A 105 -6.07 12.55 -3.74
N LYS A 106 -6.74 13.69 -3.60
CA LYS A 106 -7.99 13.78 -2.85
C LYS A 106 -9.22 13.76 -3.72
N ARG A 107 -9.15 14.37 -4.91
CA ARG A 107 -10.28 14.48 -5.81
C ARG A 107 -9.90 13.95 -7.16
N LEU A 108 -10.67 12.99 -7.66
CA LEU A 108 -10.55 12.55 -9.04
C LEU A 108 -10.88 13.69 -10.03
N ASP A 109 -11.74 14.60 -9.59
CA ASP A 109 -12.15 15.80 -10.32
C ASP A 109 -11.01 16.78 -10.62
N ASP A 110 -9.89 16.70 -9.90
CA ASP A 110 -8.73 17.56 -10.18
C ASP A 110 -8.08 17.16 -11.53
N PHE A 111 -8.29 15.92 -11.99
CA PHE A 111 -7.67 15.37 -13.20
C PHE A 111 -8.66 15.19 -14.35
N PHE A 112 -9.87 14.73 -14.03
CA PHE A 112 -10.91 14.42 -15.00
C PHE A 112 -12.14 15.27 -14.73
N THR A 113 -12.91 15.59 -15.76
CA THR A 113 -14.31 15.96 -15.52
C THR A 113 -15.05 14.69 -15.13
N VAL A 114 -15.53 14.63 -13.88
CA VAL A 114 -16.25 13.45 -13.37
C VAL A 114 -17.73 13.62 -13.68
N SER A 115 -18.29 12.68 -14.45
CA SER A 115 -19.71 12.64 -14.81
C SER A 115 -20.62 12.26 -13.63
N GLY A 116 -20.13 11.44 -12.70
CA GLY A 116 -20.95 10.93 -11.60
C GLY A 116 -20.15 10.48 -10.38
N TRP A 117 -20.76 10.62 -9.21
CA TRP A 117 -20.17 10.27 -7.91
C TRP A 117 -21.03 9.23 -7.21
N VAL A 118 -20.41 8.16 -6.73
CA VAL A 118 -21.04 7.20 -5.81
C VAL A 118 -20.41 7.34 -4.43
N PRO A 119 -21.10 7.97 -3.46
CA PRO A 119 -20.59 8.06 -2.09
C PRO A 119 -20.58 6.67 -1.45
N GLY A 120 -19.63 6.44 -0.53
CA GLY A 120 -19.55 5.21 0.27
C GLY A 120 -18.13 4.76 0.60
N CYS A 121 -18.00 3.88 1.59
CA CYS A 121 -16.71 3.30 2.03
C CYS A 121 -16.95 1.90 2.63
N MET A 122 -17.37 0.90 1.84
CA MET A 122 -17.52 0.90 0.38
C MET A 122 -18.94 1.31 -0.10
N PRO A 123 -19.09 1.85 -1.33
CA PRO A 123 -20.41 2.19 -1.90
C PRO A 123 -21.27 0.95 -2.12
N MET A 124 -22.54 1.00 -1.72
CA MET A 124 -23.41 -0.16 -1.88
C MET A 124 -23.66 -0.45 -3.37
N PRO A 125 -23.88 -1.72 -3.75
CA PRO A 125 -24.18 -2.07 -5.14
C PRO A 125 -25.43 -1.37 -5.71
N ASP A 126 -26.42 -1.07 -4.85
CA ASP A 126 -27.62 -0.34 -5.25
C ASP A 126 -27.31 1.13 -5.62
N ASP A 127 -26.38 1.78 -4.91
CA ASP A 127 -25.99 3.18 -5.17
C ASP A 127 -25.31 3.31 -6.54
N TRP A 128 -24.48 2.34 -6.90
CA TRP A 128 -23.91 2.23 -8.24
C TRP A 128 -25.00 2.10 -9.31
N THR A 129 -26.03 1.28 -9.03
CA THR A 129 -27.12 1.02 -9.98
C THR A 129 -27.96 2.29 -10.20
N ALA A 130 -28.19 3.03 -9.12
CA ALA A 130 -28.85 4.34 -9.17
C ALA A 130 -28.06 5.33 -10.03
N LEU A 131 -26.75 5.44 -9.81
CA LEU A 131 -25.91 6.35 -10.59
C LEU A 131 -25.89 5.98 -12.07
N ILE A 132 -25.70 4.71 -12.43
CA ILE A 132 -25.66 4.30 -13.83
C ILE A 132 -27.01 4.52 -14.50
N THR A 133 -28.12 4.27 -13.80
CA THR A 133 -29.46 4.55 -14.34
C THR A 133 -29.65 6.04 -14.62
N ASP A 134 -29.17 6.91 -13.73
CA ASP A 134 -29.23 8.36 -13.94
C ASP A 134 -28.32 8.81 -15.09
N LEU A 135 -27.08 8.33 -15.15
CA LEU A 135 -26.14 8.66 -16.24
C LEU A 135 -26.69 8.22 -17.60
N ARG A 136 -27.36 7.06 -17.70
CA ARG A 136 -28.01 6.62 -18.94
C ARG A 136 -29.10 7.60 -19.39
N ARG A 137 -29.90 8.13 -18.45
CA ARG A 137 -30.89 9.17 -18.74
C ARG A 137 -30.22 10.44 -19.25
N GLN A 138 -29.17 10.90 -18.56
CA GLN A 138 -28.43 12.11 -18.95
C GLN A 138 -27.78 11.95 -20.34
N ILE A 139 -27.24 10.78 -20.67
CA ILE A 139 -26.67 10.49 -22.00
C ILE A 139 -27.74 10.56 -23.08
N TYR A 140 -28.94 10.01 -22.82
CA TYR A 140 -30.06 10.11 -23.76
C TYR A 140 -30.52 11.58 -23.97
N GLU A 141 -30.39 12.42 -22.94
CA GLU A 141 -30.68 13.86 -23.01
C GLU A 141 -29.55 14.68 -23.69
N GLY A 142 -28.41 14.05 -23.99
CA GLY A 142 -27.31 14.65 -24.74
C GLY A 142 -26.10 15.06 -23.89
N LEU A 143 -25.85 14.40 -22.75
CA LEU A 143 -24.62 14.57 -21.97
C LEU A 143 -23.40 14.39 -22.87
N LYS A 144 -22.54 15.42 -22.93
CA LYS A 144 -21.31 15.37 -23.71
C LYS A 144 -20.24 14.60 -22.95
N GLY A 145 -19.46 13.80 -23.66
CA GLY A 145 -18.36 13.03 -23.09
C GLY A 145 -17.32 13.93 -22.39
N ASP A 146 -16.72 13.36 -21.37
CA ASP A 146 -15.73 14.00 -20.52
C ASP A 146 -14.42 14.25 -21.27
N LYS A 147 -13.75 15.32 -20.85
CA LYS A 147 -12.42 15.67 -21.31
C LYS A 147 -11.44 15.53 -20.16
N LEU A 148 -10.20 15.23 -20.51
CA LEU A 148 -9.09 15.39 -19.57
C LEU A 148 -8.99 16.89 -19.28
N LYS A 149 -8.88 17.27 -18.01
CA LYS A 149 -8.45 18.63 -17.65
C LYS A 149 -6.93 18.73 -17.90
N ASP A 150 -6.30 19.85 -17.57
CA ASP A 150 -4.84 20.03 -17.62
C ASP A 150 -4.12 19.19 -16.54
N ALA A 151 -4.42 17.90 -16.50
CA ALA A 151 -3.97 16.92 -15.52
C ALA A 151 -2.44 16.75 -15.55
N GLU A 152 -1.82 16.90 -16.72
CA GLU A 152 -0.36 16.84 -16.83
C GLU A 152 0.32 18.03 -16.19
N GLU A 153 -0.23 19.24 -16.34
CA GLU A 153 0.29 20.43 -15.66
C GLU A 153 0.11 20.32 -14.15
N PHE A 154 -1.07 19.84 -13.71
CA PHE A 154 -1.34 19.59 -12.30
C PHE A 154 -0.35 18.57 -11.71
N ILE A 155 -0.11 17.45 -12.40
CA ILE A 155 0.86 16.43 -11.98
C ILE A 155 2.26 17.04 -11.93
N ALA A 156 2.69 17.74 -12.98
CA ALA A 156 4.03 18.33 -13.04
C ALA A 156 4.26 19.29 -11.85
N ARG A 157 3.29 20.15 -11.54
CA ARG A 157 3.35 21.06 -10.39
C ARG A 157 3.45 20.32 -9.07
N VAL A 158 2.68 19.25 -8.89
CA VAL A 158 2.69 18.47 -7.66
C VAL A 158 4.00 17.69 -7.50
N GLU A 159 4.51 17.11 -8.58
CA GLU A 159 5.79 16.39 -8.60
C GLU A 159 6.97 17.31 -8.32
N GLU A 160 6.94 18.54 -8.85
CA GLU A 160 7.95 19.56 -8.56
C GLU A 160 7.93 19.98 -7.08
N GLY A 161 6.74 20.21 -6.52
CA GLY A 161 6.58 20.48 -5.09
C GLY A 161 7.10 19.34 -4.22
N GLU A 162 6.88 18.10 -4.65
CA GLU A 162 7.39 16.91 -3.97
C GLU A 162 8.91 16.79 -4.05
N ARG A 163 9.49 17.06 -5.22
CA ARG A 163 10.94 17.06 -5.41
C ARG A 163 11.60 18.07 -4.47
N ARG A 164 11.04 19.27 -4.40
CA ARG A 164 11.50 20.31 -3.49
C ARG A 164 11.38 19.88 -2.02
N TRP A 165 10.22 19.37 -1.61
CA TRP A 165 10.03 18.86 -0.24
C TRP A 165 11.02 17.75 0.09
N ARG A 166 11.29 16.84 -0.87
CA ARG A 166 12.23 15.74 -0.71
C ARG A 166 13.65 16.25 -0.48
N GLU A 167 14.10 17.19 -1.30
CA GLU A 167 15.40 17.85 -1.15
C GLU A 167 15.51 18.54 0.22
N GLU A 168 14.50 19.30 0.63
CA GLU A 168 14.45 19.97 1.93
C GLU A 168 14.44 18.96 3.11
N TYR A 169 13.71 17.85 2.98
CA TYR A 169 13.61 16.82 4.02
C TYR A 169 14.93 16.08 4.21
N PHE A 170 15.59 15.67 3.12
CA PHE A 170 16.89 15.00 3.19
C PHE A 170 18.05 15.95 3.51
N ALA A 171 17.91 17.25 3.22
CA ALA A 171 18.88 18.27 3.63
C ALA A 171 18.86 18.55 5.14
N LYS A 172 17.73 18.29 5.83
CA LYS A 172 17.66 18.44 7.28
C LYS A 172 18.58 17.41 7.95
N PRO A 173 19.59 17.85 8.73
CA PRO A 173 20.38 16.94 9.52
C PRO A 173 19.46 16.25 10.52
N GLN A 174 19.31 14.93 10.36
CA GLN A 174 18.62 14.09 11.33
C GLN A 174 19.32 14.28 12.70
N PRO A 175 18.58 14.47 13.80
CA PRO A 175 19.19 14.61 15.11
C PRO A 175 20.11 13.42 15.37
N PRO A 176 21.33 13.65 15.90
CA PRO A 176 22.24 12.56 16.19
C PRO A 176 21.58 11.66 17.24
N VAL A 177 21.22 10.44 16.83
CA VAL A 177 20.77 9.41 17.76
C VAL A 177 22.01 8.90 18.48
N ASN A 178 22.32 9.51 19.63
CA ASN A 178 23.43 9.09 20.46
C ASN A 178 23.00 7.84 21.24
N TYR A 179 23.06 6.69 20.56
CA TYR A 179 22.67 5.41 21.15
C TYR A 179 23.80 4.91 22.06
N ALA A 180 23.83 5.37 23.31
CA ALA A 180 24.60 4.72 24.36
C ALA A 180 23.78 3.53 24.84
N PHE A 181 24.16 2.32 24.41
CA PHE A 181 23.47 1.10 24.83
C PHE A 181 23.44 1.01 26.36
N LYS A 182 22.24 0.97 26.94
CA LYS A 182 22.01 0.78 28.37
C LYS A 182 21.10 -0.42 28.53
N GLU A 183 21.64 -1.51 29.07
CA GLU A 183 20.85 -2.69 29.44
C GLU A 183 19.87 -2.29 30.54
N THR A 184 18.57 -2.42 30.24
CA THR A 184 17.47 -1.99 31.12
C THR A 184 16.71 -3.17 31.71
N TYR A 185 16.73 -4.34 31.08
CA TYR A 185 16.06 -5.53 31.61
C TYR A 185 16.66 -5.94 32.97
N PRO A 186 15.84 -6.20 34.02
CA PRO A 186 14.39 -6.48 34.00
C PRO A 186 13.47 -5.27 34.18
N GLU A 187 13.99 -4.05 34.23
CA GLU A 187 13.20 -2.83 34.35
C GLU A 187 12.61 -2.41 32.98
N CYS A 188 11.43 -1.79 33.00
CA CYS A 188 10.83 -1.20 31.80
C CYS A 188 11.45 0.17 31.54
N GLU A 189 12.04 0.35 30.36
CA GLU A 189 12.58 1.63 29.91
C GLU A 189 11.45 2.57 29.48
N GLU A 190 10.50 2.05 28.70
CA GLU A 190 9.29 2.77 28.30
C GLU A 190 8.07 1.92 28.62
N MET A 191 7.03 2.54 29.19
CA MET A 191 5.76 1.88 29.50
C MET A 191 4.64 2.60 28.78
N TYR A 192 3.96 1.88 27.90
CA TYR A 192 2.77 2.37 27.19
C TYR A 192 1.53 1.77 27.86
N GLU A 193 1.01 2.47 28.88
CA GLU A 193 -0.08 1.97 29.74
C GLU A 193 -1.31 1.52 28.94
N ARG A 194 -1.72 2.30 27.92
CA ARG A 194 -2.89 1.96 27.09
C ARG A 194 -2.73 0.67 26.29
N ALA A 195 -1.51 0.37 25.86
CA ALA A 195 -1.17 -0.82 25.08
C ALA A 195 -0.66 -1.97 25.96
N LYS A 196 -0.55 -1.75 27.30
CA LYS A 196 0.11 -2.65 28.25
C LYS A 196 1.48 -3.13 27.76
N LEU A 197 2.23 -2.25 27.09
CA LEU A 197 3.49 -2.58 26.45
C LEU A 197 4.66 -2.01 27.26
N CYS A 198 5.50 -2.92 27.77
CA CYS A 198 6.78 -2.59 28.38
C CYS A 198 7.89 -2.76 27.33
N VAL A 199 8.66 -1.72 27.11
CA VAL A 199 9.84 -1.76 26.24
C VAL A 199 11.08 -1.79 27.11
N THR A 200 11.97 -2.75 26.85
CA THR A 200 13.21 -2.92 27.61
C THR A 200 14.30 -3.45 26.70
N SER A 201 15.56 -3.35 27.11
CA SER A 201 16.70 -3.73 26.27
C SER A 201 17.66 -4.67 26.98
N VAL A 202 18.27 -5.56 26.19
CA VAL A 202 19.21 -6.58 26.64
C VAL A 202 20.34 -6.75 25.65
N ARG A 203 21.51 -7.14 26.14
CA ARG A 203 22.64 -7.51 25.27
C ARG A 203 22.30 -8.77 24.49
N ARG A 204 22.78 -8.88 23.25
CA ARG A 204 22.47 -10.01 22.35
C ARG A 204 22.83 -11.36 22.97
N GLU A 205 23.90 -11.43 23.78
CA GLU A 205 24.35 -12.66 24.44
C GLU A 205 23.38 -13.12 25.54
N ARG A 206 22.57 -12.21 26.09
CA ARG A 206 21.59 -12.49 27.15
C ARG A 206 20.15 -12.55 26.63
N LEU A 207 19.92 -12.30 25.35
CA LEU A 207 18.59 -12.25 24.75
C LEU A 207 17.80 -13.53 25.01
N LYS A 208 18.40 -14.69 24.68
CA LYS A 208 17.75 -15.99 24.80
C LYS A 208 17.41 -16.32 26.25
N THR A 209 18.31 -16.00 27.19
CA THR A 209 18.07 -16.16 28.63
C THR A 209 16.92 -15.28 29.11
N ALA A 210 16.90 -13.99 28.72
CA ALA A 210 15.83 -13.06 29.10
C ALA A 210 14.46 -13.49 28.55
N LEU A 211 14.42 -13.99 27.31
CA LEU A 211 13.20 -14.56 26.73
C LEU A 211 12.73 -15.83 27.45
N SER A 212 13.65 -16.69 27.87
CA SER A 212 13.32 -17.85 28.70
C SER A 212 12.71 -17.45 30.05
N GLU A 213 13.30 -16.45 30.73
CA GLU A 213 12.76 -15.90 31.98
C GLU A 213 11.37 -15.28 31.79
N LEU A 214 11.16 -14.56 30.68
CA LEU A 214 9.85 -14.00 30.34
C LEU A 214 8.81 -15.10 30.07
N LYS A 215 9.21 -16.18 29.41
CA LYS A 215 8.35 -17.34 29.18
C LYS A 215 7.92 -18.00 30.49
N GLU A 216 8.83 -18.13 31.47
CA GLU A 216 8.50 -18.61 32.82
C GLU A 216 7.52 -17.69 33.57
N LYS A 217 7.56 -16.39 33.30
CA LYS A 217 6.62 -15.38 33.83
C LYS A 217 5.27 -15.32 33.10
N GLY A 218 5.03 -16.19 32.12
CA GLY A 218 3.76 -16.27 31.38
C GLY A 218 3.75 -15.62 29.99
N PHE A 219 4.86 -15.00 29.55
CA PHE A 219 4.99 -14.45 28.19
C PHE A 219 5.28 -15.55 27.17
N VAL A 220 4.27 -16.38 26.91
CA VAL A 220 4.38 -17.60 26.11
C VAL A 220 4.13 -17.40 24.61
N LEU A 221 3.56 -16.26 24.21
CA LEU A 221 3.27 -15.96 22.82
C LEU A 221 4.34 -15.02 22.26
N LEU A 222 5.04 -15.44 21.20
CA LEU A 222 5.88 -14.53 20.41
C LEU A 222 5.02 -13.98 19.27
N SER A 223 4.77 -12.68 19.24
CA SER A 223 3.92 -12.05 18.22
C SER A 223 4.70 -11.66 16.98
N ASN A 224 5.87 -11.05 17.15
CA ASN A 224 6.72 -10.66 16.02
C ASN A 224 8.20 -10.52 16.41
N ILE A 225 9.07 -10.60 15.40
CA ILE A 225 10.48 -10.22 15.47
C ILE A 225 10.71 -9.15 14.39
N ASP A 226 10.90 -7.91 14.81
CA ASP A 226 11.14 -6.79 13.91
C ASP A 226 12.60 -6.35 13.93
N ALA A 227 13.05 -5.71 12.84
CA ALA A 227 14.43 -5.28 12.68
C ALA A 227 14.52 -3.88 12.08
N VAL A 228 15.40 -3.04 12.64
CA VAL A 228 15.63 -1.66 12.19
C VAL A 228 17.12 -1.43 11.92
N ASP A 229 17.48 -1.06 10.69
CA ASP A 229 18.86 -0.74 10.31
C ASP A 229 19.24 0.69 10.73
N TYR A 230 20.35 0.83 11.46
CA TYR A 230 20.94 2.13 11.83
C TYR A 230 22.36 2.24 11.23
N PRO A 231 22.47 2.56 9.93
CA PRO A 231 23.75 2.54 9.21
C PRO A 231 24.78 3.52 9.79
N LYS A 232 24.35 4.68 10.29
CA LYS A 232 25.23 5.68 10.92
C LYS A 232 25.90 5.18 12.20
N ASN A 233 25.25 4.26 12.91
CA ASN A 233 25.73 3.69 14.17
C ASN A 233 26.40 2.31 13.94
N GLY A 234 26.28 1.75 12.73
CA GLY A 234 26.84 0.44 12.40
C GLY A 234 26.15 -0.72 13.12
N VAL A 235 24.86 -0.58 13.47
CA VAL A 235 24.09 -1.62 14.18
C VAL A 235 22.74 -1.88 13.52
N ILE A 236 22.23 -3.09 13.69
CA ILE A 236 20.84 -3.47 13.42
C ILE A 236 20.18 -3.72 14.77
N GLU A 237 19.10 -3.00 15.05
CA GLU A 237 18.27 -3.20 16.25
C GLU A 237 17.22 -4.27 15.95
N LEU A 238 17.03 -5.20 16.88
CA LEU A 238 16.03 -6.26 16.81
C LEU A 238 15.04 -6.09 17.97
N TYR A 239 13.76 -6.27 17.67
CA TYR A 239 12.67 -6.21 18.63
C TYR A 239 11.99 -7.56 18.69
N TYR A 240 11.89 -8.14 19.88
CA TYR A 240 11.11 -9.36 20.12
C TYR A 240 9.87 -8.97 20.90
N PHE A 241 8.71 -9.09 20.28
CA PHE A 241 7.42 -8.84 20.91
C PHE A 241 6.88 -10.13 21.49
N VAL A 242 6.86 -10.22 22.82
CA VAL A 242 6.24 -11.34 23.52
C VAL A 242 5.04 -10.89 24.32
N GLU A 243 4.01 -11.71 24.35
CA GLU A 243 2.74 -11.42 25.00
C GLU A 243 2.43 -12.46 26.07
N ASN A 244 1.86 -11.97 27.17
CA ASN A 244 1.29 -12.80 28.21
C ASN A 244 -0.16 -13.13 27.86
N LYS A 245 -0.46 -14.43 27.84
CA LYS A 245 -1.77 -14.94 27.44
C LYS A 245 -2.89 -14.56 28.43
N ASP A 246 -2.55 -14.40 29.71
CA ASP A 246 -3.54 -14.27 30.78
C ASP A 246 -4.05 -12.83 30.94
N ASP A 247 -3.19 -11.82 30.79
CA ASP A 247 -3.53 -10.41 31.00
C ASP A 247 -3.36 -9.51 29.76
N SER A 248 -2.92 -10.10 28.64
CA SER A 248 -2.58 -9.40 27.39
C SER A 248 -1.53 -8.32 27.56
N SER A 249 -0.67 -8.41 28.59
CA SER A 249 0.51 -7.57 28.72
C SER A 249 1.57 -7.98 27.69
N GLN A 250 2.33 -7.01 27.22
CA GLN A 250 3.33 -7.21 26.17
C GLN A 250 4.69 -6.69 26.61
N VAL A 251 5.74 -7.39 26.20
CA VAL A 251 7.12 -6.94 26.36
C VAL A 251 7.77 -6.88 24.99
N ALA A 252 8.25 -5.69 24.61
CA ALA A 252 9.14 -5.50 23.47
C ALA A 252 10.58 -5.52 23.97
N LEU A 253 11.26 -6.64 23.77
CA LEU A 253 12.65 -6.83 24.16
C LEU A 253 13.57 -6.40 23.00
N LYS A 254 14.28 -5.30 23.20
CA LYS A 254 15.24 -4.72 22.25
C LYS A 254 16.61 -5.35 22.41
N THR A 255 17.29 -5.62 21.30
CA THR A 255 18.71 -5.95 21.28
C THR A 255 19.39 -5.43 20.01
N PHE A 256 20.71 -5.48 19.98
CA PHE A 256 21.52 -4.91 18.89
C PHE A 256 22.53 -5.93 18.40
N VAL A 257 22.68 -6.00 17.08
CA VAL A 257 23.75 -6.76 16.44
C VAL A 257 24.63 -5.82 15.59
N PRO A 258 25.95 -6.06 15.53
CA PRO A 258 26.83 -5.32 14.63
C PRO A 258 26.39 -5.49 13.19
N ARG A 259 26.34 -4.40 12.41
CA ARG A 259 25.92 -4.43 11.01
C ARG A 259 26.93 -5.14 10.09
N SER A 260 28.22 -5.14 10.47
CA SER A 260 29.30 -5.80 9.74
C SER A 260 29.20 -7.33 9.82
N GLU A 261 28.74 -7.85 10.96
CA GLU A 261 28.57 -9.27 11.23
C GLU A 261 27.30 -9.46 12.07
N PRO A 262 26.12 -9.35 11.43
CA PRO A 262 24.85 -9.35 12.12
C PRO A 262 24.45 -10.78 12.47
N GLU A 263 24.96 -11.28 13.60
CA GLU A 263 24.70 -12.62 14.08
C GLU A 263 24.05 -12.61 15.48
N ILE A 264 23.09 -13.51 15.67
CA ILE A 264 22.42 -13.74 16.97
C ILE A 264 21.97 -15.20 17.11
N GLU A 265 21.73 -15.67 18.33
CA GLU A 265 21.16 -17.01 18.54
C GLU A 265 19.68 -17.05 18.14
N SER A 266 19.28 -18.13 17.48
CA SER A 266 17.89 -18.43 17.19
C SER A 266 17.13 -18.75 18.48
N VAL A 267 15.88 -18.28 18.52
CA VAL A 267 14.95 -18.54 19.63
C VAL A 267 13.84 -19.52 19.23
N HIS A 268 13.98 -20.20 18.08
CA HIS A 268 12.98 -21.16 17.59
C HIS A 268 12.71 -22.32 18.55
N ASP A 269 13.69 -22.69 19.37
CA ASP A 269 13.57 -23.72 20.41
C ASP A 269 12.73 -23.25 21.61
N LEU A 270 12.72 -21.94 21.88
CA LEU A 270 11.82 -21.31 22.85
C LEU A 270 10.44 -21.06 22.24
N TYR A 271 10.38 -20.54 21.01
CA TYR A 271 9.16 -20.14 20.32
C TYR A 271 9.13 -20.73 18.89
N PRO A 272 8.39 -21.83 18.65
CA PRO A 272 8.40 -22.51 17.36
C PRO A 272 8.01 -21.64 16.16
N ASN A 273 7.19 -20.61 16.36
CA ASN A 273 6.79 -19.68 15.30
C ASN A 273 7.91 -18.71 14.87
N ALA A 274 8.97 -18.56 15.68
CA ALA A 274 10.16 -17.79 15.28
C ALA A 274 10.81 -18.36 14.01
N LEU A 275 10.59 -19.65 13.70
CA LEU A 275 11.10 -20.32 12.50
C LEU A 275 10.84 -19.54 11.19
N PHE A 276 9.66 -18.93 11.06
CA PHE A 276 9.31 -18.20 9.84
C PHE A 276 9.77 -16.75 9.88
N ILE A 277 9.64 -16.12 11.05
CA ILE A 277 9.96 -14.71 11.24
C ILE A 277 11.48 -14.48 11.15
N GLU A 278 12.28 -15.35 11.76
CA GLU A 278 13.76 -15.30 11.66
C GLU A 278 14.24 -15.45 10.21
N ARG A 279 13.55 -16.24 9.38
CA ARG A 279 13.86 -16.36 7.94
C ARG A 279 13.56 -15.08 7.18
N GLU A 280 12.45 -14.42 7.51
CA GLU A 280 12.11 -13.11 6.95
C GLU A 280 13.15 -12.06 7.32
N VAL A 281 13.53 -11.96 8.60
CA VAL A 281 14.57 -11.02 9.05
C VAL A 281 15.92 -11.33 8.43
N TYR A 282 16.30 -12.62 8.32
CA TYR A 282 17.51 -13.04 7.61
C TYR A 282 17.51 -12.60 6.16
N GLU A 283 16.41 -12.81 5.44
CA GLU A 283 16.33 -12.50 4.02
C GLU A 283 16.26 -10.99 3.75
N MET A 284 15.51 -10.26 4.57
CA MET A 284 15.25 -8.84 4.37
C MET A 284 16.35 -7.93 4.93
N MET A 285 16.97 -8.31 6.05
CA MET A 285 17.97 -7.50 6.77
C MET A 285 19.36 -8.12 6.80
N GLY A 286 19.48 -9.42 6.51
CA GLY A 286 20.74 -10.16 6.49
C GLY A 286 21.23 -10.63 7.85
N VAL A 287 20.36 -10.70 8.87
CA VAL A 287 20.73 -11.16 10.21
C VAL A 287 20.77 -12.68 10.27
N VAL A 288 21.91 -13.25 10.64
CA VAL A 288 22.11 -14.70 10.72
C VAL A 288 21.71 -15.21 12.10
N PHE A 289 20.74 -16.13 12.13
CA PHE A 289 20.26 -16.77 13.36
C PHE A 289 20.95 -18.12 13.58
N LYS A 290 21.90 -18.18 14.52
CA LYS A 290 22.66 -19.39 14.85
C LYS A 290 21.75 -20.44 15.50
N GLY A 291 21.86 -21.68 15.04
CA GLY A 291 21.04 -22.79 15.52
C GLY A 291 19.67 -22.90 14.86
N HIS A 292 19.32 -22.00 13.93
CA HIS A 292 18.07 -22.12 13.17
C HIS A 292 18.14 -23.31 12.19
N PRO A 293 17.14 -24.22 12.17
CA PRO A 293 17.23 -25.49 11.44
C PRO A 293 17.17 -25.32 9.91
N GLU A 294 16.56 -24.25 9.42
CA GLU A 294 16.29 -24.05 7.99
C GLU A 294 16.48 -22.59 7.56
N LEU A 295 17.67 -22.02 7.80
CA LEU A 295 17.94 -20.62 7.48
C LEU A 295 18.27 -20.45 5.99
N ARG A 296 17.23 -20.36 5.15
CA ARG A 296 17.34 -20.09 3.71
C ARG A 296 16.33 -19.04 3.25
N LYS A 297 16.63 -18.42 2.11
CA LYS A 297 15.73 -17.51 1.37
C LYS A 297 14.40 -18.20 1.05
N TRP A 298 13.29 -17.45 1.11
CA TRP A 298 11.95 -18.00 0.86
C TRP A 298 10.95 -16.99 0.28
N ILE A 299 11.03 -15.71 0.64
CA ILE A 299 10.15 -14.65 0.13
C ILE A 299 10.73 -14.05 -1.14
N LEU A 300 12.03 -13.75 -1.16
CA LEU A 300 12.66 -13.23 -2.36
C LEU A 300 12.88 -14.42 -3.30
N ASP A 301 12.23 -14.36 -4.46
CA ASP A 301 12.49 -15.28 -5.56
C ASP A 301 14.01 -15.37 -5.80
N GLY A 302 14.49 -16.53 -6.23
CA GLY A 302 15.93 -16.83 -6.44
C GLY A 302 16.69 -15.88 -7.38
N ASN A 303 16.03 -14.85 -7.90
CA ASN A 303 16.57 -13.76 -8.70
C ASN A 303 17.06 -12.55 -7.86
N TRP A 304 16.95 -12.59 -6.53
CA TRP A 304 17.57 -11.56 -5.67
C TRP A 304 18.99 -11.95 -5.26
N GLU A 305 19.97 -11.49 -6.04
CA GLU A 305 21.41 -11.61 -5.75
C GLU A 305 21.98 -10.35 -5.07
N GLY A 306 21.14 -9.34 -4.82
CA GLY A 306 21.52 -8.09 -4.16
C GLY A 306 21.73 -8.21 -2.64
N PRO A 307 22.23 -7.13 -2.00
CA PRO A 307 22.25 -7.02 -0.54
C PRO A 307 20.81 -7.07 0.03
N PRO A 308 20.64 -7.37 1.34
CA PRO A 308 19.30 -7.47 1.94
C PRO A 308 18.46 -6.20 1.69
N PRO A 309 17.26 -6.30 1.09
CA PRO A 309 16.56 -5.17 0.48
C PRO A 309 16.02 -4.12 1.47
N LEU A 310 15.83 -4.48 2.74
CA LEU A 310 15.32 -3.55 3.76
C LEU A 310 16.42 -2.77 4.50
N ARG A 311 17.69 -2.96 4.13
CA ARG A 311 18.77 -2.10 4.62
C ARG A 311 18.63 -0.69 4.06
N LYS A 312 18.89 0.32 4.90
CA LYS A 312 18.61 1.73 4.56
C LYS A 312 19.55 2.33 3.51
N ASP A 313 20.68 1.69 3.25
CA ASP A 313 21.65 2.08 2.21
C ASP A 313 21.46 1.32 0.89
N VAL A 314 20.49 0.40 0.81
CA VAL A 314 20.23 -0.36 -0.41
C VAL A 314 19.29 0.43 -1.31
N ASP A 315 19.83 0.86 -2.45
CA ASP A 315 19.03 1.47 -3.51
C ASP A 315 18.32 0.38 -4.33
N THR A 316 17.16 -0.04 -3.82
CA THR A 316 16.29 -1.01 -4.48
C THR A 316 15.78 -0.51 -5.83
N ALA A 317 15.66 0.80 -6.03
CA ALA A 317 15.20 1.37 -7.30
C ALA A 317 16.24 1.17 -8.39
N THR A 318 17.51 1.49 -8.11
CA THR A 318 18.62 1.25 -9.04
C THR A 318 18.79 -0.25 -9.34
N TYR A 319 18.64 -1.12 -8.32
CA TYR A 319 18.65 -2.57 -8.53
C TYR A 319 17.57 -3.01 -9.53
N VAL A 320 16.33 -2.57 -9.34
CA VAL A 320 15.21 -2.93 -10.22
C VAL A 320 15.45 -2.48 -11.66
N VAL A 321 15.93 -1.24 -11.86
CA VAL A 321 16.25 -0.70 -13.20
C VAL A 321 17.33 -1.54 -13.88
N LYS A 322 18.40 -1.87 -13.15
CA LYS A 322 19.51 -2.66 -13.69
C LYS A 322 19.08 -4.08 -14.04
N THR A 323 18.36 -4.74 -13.13
CA THR A 323 18.05 -6.18 -13.23
C THR A 323 16.89 -6.46 -14.19
N PHE A 324 15.81 -5.68 -14.15
CA PHE A 324 14.60 -5.98 -14.94
C PHE A 324 14.47 -5.13 -16.20
N TYR A 325 15.10 -3.96 -16.25
CA TYR A 325 14.95 -3.02 -17.38
C TYR A 325 16.22 -2.84 -18.21
N GLY A 326 17.33 -3.49 -17.83
CA GLY A 326 18.58 -3.51 -18.60
C GLY A 326 19.37 -2.20 -18.55
N GLY A 327 19.22 -1.41 -17.48
CA GLY A 327 19.69 -0.02 -17.40
C GLY A 327 18.61 0.98 -17.82
N ASP A 328 18.89 2.28 -17.72
CA ASP A 328 17.96 3.43 -17.77
C ASP A 328 17.08 3.55 -19.03
N LYS A 329 16.24 2.56 -19.32
CA LYS A 329 15.19 2.67 -20.33
C LYS A 329 13.97 3.46 -19.81
N TYR A 330 13.90 3.64 -18.49
CA TYR A 330 12.89 4.42 -17.77
C TYR A 330 13.50 5.40 -16.76
N GLY A 331 14.71 5.89 -17.00
CA GLY A 331 15.27 7.01 -16.24
C GLY A 331 14.31 8.19 -16.33
N ARG A 332 13.69 8.54 -15.20
CA ARG A 332 12.88 9.75 -15.02
C ARG A 332 13.58 10.65 -14.04
#